data_AF-T0Z8A3-F1
#
_entry.id   AF-T0Z8A3-F1
#
_cell.length_a   1.000
_cell.length_b   1.000
_cell.length_c   1.000
_cell.angle_alpha   90.00
_cell.angle_beta   90.00
_cell.angle_gamma   90.00
#
_symmetry.space_group_name_H-M   'P 1'
#
loop_
_entity.id
_entity.type
_entity.pdbx_description
1 polymer ?
#
loop_
_entity_poly.entity_id
_entity_poly.type
_entity_poly.pdbx_seq_one_letter_code
_entity_poly.pdbx_strand_id
1 'polypeptide(L)'
;MASGHPATSLASDFARQRAVPFLSAQAHSFRRDILLETRVLGRTGIEVTLCGVGTWAMGSSWGQQEDQDSRAALHRSLDLGCRFIDTAQSYGQGRSERLVGDVLRERGERVP
;
A
#
# COMPACT_ATOMS: atom_id res chain seq x y z
N MET A 1 -12.28 57.12 19.27
CA MET A 1 -13.06 56.16 18.45
C MET A 1 -12.08 55.10 17.95
N ALA A 2 -12.27 53.84 18.40
CA ALA A 2 -11.65 52.55 18.07
C ALA A 2 -10.18 52.55 17.56
N SER A 3 -9.13 52.22 18.31
CA SER A 3 -8.70 50.92 18.92
C SER A 3 -8.47 49.78 17.93
N GLY A 4 -7.20 49.37 17.73
CA GLY A 4 -6.82 48.12 17.05
C GLY A 4 -5.33 47.78 17.28
N HIS A 5 -5.08 46.79 18.14
CA HIS A 5 -3.80 46.32 18.68
C HIS A 5 -2.79 45.76 17.65
N PRO A 6 -1.46 45.75 17.97
CA PRO A 6 -0.46 44.94 17.30
C PRO A 6 -0.22 43.61 18.06
N ALA A 7 -0.36 42.48 17.41
CA ALA A 7 0.02 41.12 17.87
C ALA A 7 -0.28 40.15 16.71
N THR A 8 0.45 39.11 16.34
CA THR A 8 1.55 38.35 16.94
C THR A 8 2.04 37.36 15.88
N SER A 9 3.32 37.02 15.93
CA SER A 9 3.99 35.94 15.19
C SER A 9 3.23 34.61 15.20
N LEU A 10 2.96 34.02 14.03
CA LEU A 10 2.44 32.65 13.85
C LEU A 10 3.60 31.63 13.74
N ALA A 11 4.58 31.72 14.64
CA ALA A 11 5.67 30.74 14.78
C ALA A 11 5.57 29.95 16.09
N SER A 12 4.36 29.61 16.56
CA SER A 12 4.17 29.01 17.89
C SER A 12 3.15 27.86 18.03
N ASP A 13 2.64 27.29 16.93
CA ASP A 13 1.64 26.18 17.01
C ASP A 13 2.21 24.78 16.70
N PHE A 14 3.47 24.52 17.09
CA PHE A 14 4.10 23.20 16.95
C PHE A 14 4.45 22.52 18.29
N ALA A 15 3.92 23.02 19.42
CA ALA A 15 4.41 22.66 20.75
C ALA A 15 3.48 21.79 21.62
N ARG A 16 2.43 21.15 21.09
CA ARG A 16 1.57 20.24 21.88
C ARG A 16 1.05 19.03 21.11
N GLN A 17 1.95 18.12 20.75
CA GLN A 17 1.57 16.70 20.65
C GLN A 17 2.54 15.88 21.50
N ARG A 18 1.94 15.11 22.41
CA ARG A 18 2.56 14.43 23.53
C ARG A 18 3.58 13.39 23.06
N ALA A 19 4.73 13.37 23.72
CA ALA A 19 5.73 12.33 23.59
C ALA A 19 5.09 10.96 23.86
N VAL A 20 4.98 10.14 22.82
CA VAL A 20 4.85 8.70 22.96
C VAL A 20 6.20 8.16 23.41
N PRO A 21 6.28 7.31 24.46
CA PRO A 21 7.55 6.73 24.87
C PRO A 21 8.08 5.85 23.73
N PHE A 22 9.13 6.32 23.06
CA PHE A 22 9.92 5.55 22.12
C PHE A 22 10.62 4.44 22.90
N LEU A 23 10.02 3.25 22.91
CA LEU A 23 10.67 2.05 23.45
C LEU A 23 11.92 1.77 22.61
N SER A 24 13.07 2.09 23.20
CA SER A 24 14.29 1.28 23.25
C SER A 24 14.42 0.20 22.15
N ALA A 25 15.19 0.55 21.13
CA ALA A 25 16.15 -0.31 20.43
C ALA A 25 16.03 -1.83 20.69
N GLN A 26 15.15 -2.49 19.97
CA GLN A 26 15.44 -3.83 19.48
C GLN A 26 15.71 -3.70 18.00
N ALA A 27 16.98 -3.89 17.61
CA ALA A 27 17.33 -4.23 16.25
C ALA A 27 16.64 -5.56 15.95
N HIS A 28 15.40 -5.49 15.47
CA HIS A 28 14.70 -6.66 14.98
C HIS A 28 15.49 -7.14 13.78
N SER A 29 16.27 -8.21 13.99
CA SER A 29 16.64 -9.13 12.92
C SER A 29 15.42 -9.28 12.03
N PHE A 30 15.51 -8.77 10.81
CA PHE A 30 14.43 -8.77 9.82
C PHE A 30 13.99 -10.23 9.65
N ARG A 31 12.96 -10.65 10.37
CA ARG A 31 12.48 -12.04 10.28
C ARG A 31 11.96 -12.18 8.87
N ARG A 32 12.55 -13.11 8.10
CA ARG A 32 12.06 -13.50 6.77
C ARG A 32 10.69 -14.17 6.82
N ASP A 33 10.13 -14.36 8.02
CA ASP A 33 8.91 -15.13 8.28
C ASP A 33 7.71 -14.24 8.68
N ILE A 34 7.61 -13.02 8.16
CA ILE A 34 6.37 -12.25 8.28
C ILE A 34 5.44 -12.67 7.14
N LEU A 35 4.66 -13.72 7.38
CA LEU A 35 3.40 -13.87 6.65
C LEU A 35 2.53 -12.66 7.00
N LEU A 36 2.01 -11.98 5.99
CA LEU A 36 1.12 -10.83 6.18
C LEU A 36 -0.10 -11.26 7.02
N GLU A 37 -0.44 -10.47 8.04
CA GLU A 37 -1.66 -10.70 8.84
C GLU A 37 -2.88 -10.75 7.91
N THR A 38 -3.80 -11.68 8.16
CA THR A 38 -5.01 -11.88 7.37
C THR A 38 -6.27 -11.54 8.16
N ARG A 39 -7.35 -11.18 7.44
CA ARG A 39 -8.71 -11.05 7.98
C ARG A 39 -9.74 -11.53 6.96
N VAL A 40 -10.92 -11.89 7.46
CA VAL A 40 -12.07 -12.20 6.61
C VAL A 40 -12.60 -10.94 5.95
N LEU A 41 -12.78 -10.99 4.62
CA LEU A 41 -13.34 -9.89 3.85
C LEU A 41 -14.86 -9.79 4.08
N GLY A 42 -15.26 -8.94 5.02
CA GLY A 42 -16.68 -8.71 5.33
C GLY A 42 -17.38 -10.00 5.77
N ARG A 43 -18.38 -10.44 5.00
CA ARG A 43 -19.18 -11.65 5.29
C ARG A 43 -18.92 -12.80 4.32
N THR A 44 -17.88 -12.71 3.49
CA THR A 44 -17.64 -13.66 2.38
C THR A 44 -17.00 -14.96 2.84
N GLY A 45 -16.35 -14.97 4.01
CA GLY A 45 -15.52 -16.09 4.46
C GLY A 45 -14.16 -16.18 3.76
N ILE A 46 -13.83 -15.26 2.85
CA ILE A 46 -12.54 -15.22 2.15
C ILE A 46 -11.50 -14.54 3.06
N GLU A 47 -10.38 -15.21 3.31
CA GLU A 47 -9.25 -14.62 4.03
C GLU A 47 -8.35 -13.83 3.09
N VAL A 48 -8.18 -12.54 3.37
CA VAL A 48 -7.30 -11.64 2.63
C VAL A 48 -6.22 -11.08 3.54
N THR A 49 -5.08 -10.71 2.98
CA THR A 49 -4.05 -9.99 3.72
C THR A 49 -4.52 -8.58 4.07
N LEU A 50 -4.13 -8.07 5.25
CA LEU A 50 -4.47 -6.72 5.70
C LEU A 50 -3.96 -5.63 4.75
N CYS A 51 -2.85 -5.91 4.08
CA CYS A 51 -2.32 -5.08 3.00
C CYS A 51 -2.50 -5.80 1.66
N GLY A 52 -3.17 -5.13 0.73
CA GLY A 52 -3.32 -5.55 -0.66
C GLY A 52 -2.47 -4.72 -1.60
N VAL A 53 -2.40 -5.13 -2.87
CA VAL A 53 -1.74 -4.39 -3.95
C VAL A 53 -2.77 -3.74 -4.86
N GLY A 54 -2.77 -2.41 -4.94
CA GLY A 54 -3.52 -1.67 -5.95
C GLY A 54 -2.71 -1.49 -7.23
N THR A 55 -3.36 -1.62 -8.39
CA THR A 55 -2.68 -1.64 -9.70
C THR A 55 -2.95 -0.42 -10.58
N TRP A 56 -3.52 0.66 -10.04
CA TRP A 56 -3.84 1.86 -10.83
C TRP A 56 -2.63 2.46 -11.58
N ALA A 57 -1.49 2.61 -10.89
CA ALA A 57 -0.26 3.11 -11.51
C ALA A 57 0.30 2.15 -12.58
N MET A 58 0.07 0.83 -12.42
CA MET A 58 0.42 -0.19 -13.42
C MET A 58 -0.47 -0.11 -14.67
N GLY A 59 -1.56 0.68 -14.64
CA GLY A 59 -2.34 1.05 -15.81
C GLY A 59 -1.76 2.23 -16.61
N SER A 60 -0.55 2.71 -16.31
CA SER A 60 0.08 3.92 -16.91
C SER A 60 -0.74 5.21 -16.78
N SER A 61 -1.67 5.25 -15.82
CA SER A 61 -2.53 6.41 -15.58
C SER A 61 -1.92 7.41 -14.59
N TRP A 62 -0.74 7.09 -14.02
CA TRP A 62 -0.04 7.90 -13.02
C TRP A 62 1.47 7.96 -13.30
N GLY A 63 1.86 8.71 -14.33
CA GLY A 63 3.25 8.86 -14.73
C GLY A 63 3.79 7.70 -15.59
N GLN A 64 5.09 7.77 -15.89
CA GLN A 64 5.79 6.71 -16.62
C GLN A 64 6.01 5.52 -15.70
N GLN A 65 5.58 4.34 -16.16
CA GLN A 65 5.69 3.09 -15.41
C GLN A 65 6.08 1.98 -16.38
N GLU A 66 7.27 1.44 -16.21
CA GLU A 66 7.76 0.32 -17.00
C GLU A 66 7.01 -0.96 -16.62
N ASP A 67 6.68 -1.79 -17.62
CA ASP A 67 5.97 -3.05 -17.40
C ASP A 67 6.81 -4.03 -16.57
N GLN A 68 8.14 -4.00 -16.77
CA GLN A 68 9.06 -4.85 -16.02
C GLN A 68 9.00 -4.57 -14.51
N ASP A 69 8.97 -3.30 -14.11
CA ASP A 69 8.90 -2.90 -12.70
C ASP A 69 7.55 -3.26 -12.09
N SER A 70 6.46 -3.05 -12.85
CA SER A 70 5.10 -3.41 -12.44
C SER A 70 4.97 -4.91 -12.19
N ARG A 71 5.54 -5.73 -13.08
CA ARG A 71 5.55 -7.20 -12.95
C ARG A 71 6.42 -7.64 -11.78
N ALA A 72 7.62 -7.07 -11.63
CA ALA A 72 8.51 -7.36 -10.52
C ALA A 72 7.84 -7.06 -9.16
N ALA A 73 7.12 -5.94 -9.06
CA ALA A 73 6.36 -5.59 -7.86
C ALA A 73 5.24 -6.60 -7.55
N LEU A 74 4.49 -7.05 -8.56
CA LEU A 74 3.45 -8.09 -8.37
C LEU A 74 4.04 -9.45 -7.98
N HIS A 75 5.11 -9.89 -8.61
CA HIS A 75 5.78 -11.13 -8.19
C HIS A 75 6.23 -11.02 -6.74
N ARG A 76 6.86 -9.89 -6.38
CA ARG A 76 7.37 -9.69 -5.03
C ARG A 76 6.26 -9.64 -3.98
N SER A 77 5.11 -9.03 -4.28
CA SER A 77 3.99 -8.99 -3.33
C SER A 77 3.41 -10.38 -3.09
N LEU A 78 3.29 -11.20 -4.14
CA LEU A 78 2.85 -12.58 -4.06
C LEU A 78 3.86 -13.45 -3.28
N ASP A 79 5.17 -13.26 -3.50
CA ASP A 79 6.23 -13.95 -2.74
C ASP A 79 6.25 -13.59 -1.26
N LEU A 80 5.72 -12.40 -0.90
CA LEU A 80 5.51 -11.97 0.49
C LEU A 80 4.19 -12.50 1.08
N GLY A 81 3.44 -13.29 0.32
CA GLY A 81 2.18 -13.88 0.74
C GLY A 81 0.97 -12.94 0.62
N CYS A 82 1.04 -11.88 -0.18
CA CYS A 82 -0.13 -11.01 -0.44
C CYS A 82 -1.24 -11.80 -1.13
N ARG A 83 -2.48 -11.64 -0.66
CA ARG A 83 -3.66 -12.40 -1.16
C ARG A 83 -4.77 -11.49 -1.69
N PHE A 84 -4.52 -10.20 -1.80
CA PHE A 84 -5.52 -9.24 -2.26
C PHE A 84 -4.91 -8.28 -3.28
N ILE A 85 -5.42 -8.35 -4.52
CA ILE A 85 -5.02 -7.48 -5.63
C ILE A 85 -6.27 -6.70 -6.05
N ASP A 86 -6.15 -5.38 -6.05
CA ASP A 86 -7.17 -4.45 -6.50
C ASP A 86 -6.82 -3.94 -7.92
N THR A 87 -7.75 -4.10 -8.85
CA THR A 87 -7.60 -3.72 -10.27
C THR A 87 -8.94 -3.31 -10.85
N ALA A 88 -8.94 -2.63 -11.99
CA ALA A 88 -10.17 -2.24 -12.69
C ALA A 88 -9.95 -2.00 -14.18
N GLN A 89 -11.01 -2.19 -14.98
CA GLN A 89 -11.05 -1.83 -16.40
C GLN A 89 -10.65 -0.36 -16.66
N SER A 90 -10.99 0.56 -15.76
CA SER A 90 -10.61 1.98 -15.88
C SER A 90 -9.11 2.24 -15.71
N TYR A 91 -8.35 1.30 -15.13
CA TYR A 91 -6.90 1.42 -14.94
C TYR A 91 -6.18 1.04 -16.23
N GLY A 92 -6.00 2.04 -17.11
CA GLY A 92 -5.33 1.88 -18.39
C GLY A 92 -6.15 1.09 -19.42
N GLN A 93 -7.47 1.22 -19.43
CA GLN A 93 -8.36 0.50 -20.37
C GLN A 93 -8.10 -1.03 -20.34
N GLY A 94 -8.12 -1.58 -19.13
CA GLY A 94 -7.87 -3.00 -18.84
C GLY A 94 -6.40 -3.41 -18.91
N ARG A 95 -5.45 -2.48 -19.09
CA ARG A 95 -4.02 -2.82 -19.10
C ARG A 95 -3.58 -3.44 -17.78
N SER A 96 -4.01 -2.87 -16.65
CA SER A 96 -3.74 -3.42 -15.33
C SER A 96 -4.24 -4.87 -15.17
N GLU A 97 -5.47 -5.14 -15.60
CA GLU A 97 -6.09 -6.48 -15.54
C GLU A 97 -5.32 -7.49 -16.40
N ARG A 98 -4.89 -7.09 -17.61
CA ARG A 98 -4.05 -7.94 -18.47
C ARG A 98 -2.72 -8.27 -17.79
N LEU A 99 -2.04 -7.26 -17.23
CA LEU A 99 -0.76 -7.43 -16.56
C LEU A 99 -0.88 -8.36 -15.35
N VAL A 100 -1.91 -8.18 -14.51
CA VAL A 100 -2.20 -9.08 -13.37
C VAL A 100 -2.47 -10.51 -13.87
N GLY A 101 -3.32 -10.66 -14.89
CA GLY A 101 -3.65 -11.96 -15.46
C GLY A 101 -2.44 -12.71 -16.02
N ASP A 102 -1.51 -11.99 -16.67
CA ASP A 102 -0.28 -12.57 -17.20
C ASP A 102 0.65 -13.05 -16.08
N VAL A 103 0.87 -12.23 -15.04
CA VAL A 103 1.68 -12.62 -13.86
C VAL A 103 1.09 -13.85 -13.16
N LEU A 104 -0.23 -13.89 -12.95
CA LEU A 104 -0.87 -15.04 -12.30
C LEU A 104 -0.77 -16.32 -13.16
N ARG A 105 -0.90 -16.20 -14.48
CA ARG A 105 -0.74 -17.34 -15.40
C ARG A 105 0.68 -17.89 -15.40
N GLU A 106 1.68 -17.02 -15.35
CA GLU A 106 3.10 -17.39 -15.30
C GLU A 106 3.46 -18.13 -14.01
N ARG A 107 2.87 -17.74 -12.88
CA ARG A 107 3.12 -18.43 -11.60
C ARG A 107 2.46 -19.80 -11.54
N GLY A 108 1.36 -20.02 -12.26
CA GLY A 108 0.60 -21.27 -12.19
C GLY A 108 -0.02 -21.55 -10.81
N GLU A 109 0.08 -20.60 -9.88
CA GLU A 109 -0.44 -20.70 -8.52
C GLU A 109 -1.90 -20.26 -8.50
N ARG A 110 -2.79 -21.09 -7.93
CA ARG A 110 -4.02 -20.55 -7.36
C ARG A 110 -3.62 -19.89 -6.04
N VAL A 111 -3.69 -18.57 -6.00
CA VAL A 111 -3.68 -17.84 -4.72
C VAL A 111 -4.85 -18.41 -3.90
N PRO A 112 -4.61 -19.12 -2.78
CA PRO A 112 -5.63 -19.93 -2.14
C PRO A 112 -6.76 -19.11 -1.53
#